data_AF-A0A0A1XF60-F1
#
_entry.id   AF-A0A0A1XF60-F1
#
_cell.length_a   1.000
_cell.length_b   1.000
_cell.length_c   1.000
_cell.angle_alpha   90.00
_cell.angle_beta   90.00
_cell.angle_gamma   90.00
#
_symmetry.space_group_name_H-M   'P 1'
#
loop_
_entity.id
_entity.type
_entity.pdbx_description
1 polymer ?
#
loop_
_entity_poly.entity_id
_entity_poly.type
_entity_poly.pdbx_seq_one_letter_code
_entity_poly.pdbx_strand_id
1 'polypeptide(L)'
;MSRSHVPLIALLFISFVVATHARSGLFNLAHLAKSTRDIVIGTIKDLDRYRFTPDDIVQLSKNLVMGYPFEAVSSAINMICSSALASKTIRSLVKPDLSKIKFQLRTTCKKYSYTLMNAYKILHSPEFDPKKKVVILVTGWTTTVDDTDTIDALAKAYNCRGDVNFVAVDVGNYVDTFYTWAAMNTIEIGKSLAEGIYLLTQVVPLKNIHLIGHSLGAHIVGTAGRYYKRKTGKLVPRITGLDPAKP
;
A
#
# COMPACT_ATOMS: atom_id res chain seq x y z
N MET A 1 38.63 16.22 -2.14
CA MET A 1 39.20 15.26 -1.16
C MET A 1 39.32 15.96 0.19
N SER A 2 38.53 15.57 1.18
CA SER A 2 38.86 15.72 2.60
C SER A 2 37.95 14.75 3.37
N ARG A 3 38.56 13.70 3.91
CA ARG A 3 37.92 12.68 4.75
C ARG A 3 37.87 13.23 6.17
N SER A 4 36.68 13.36 6.75
CA SER A 4 36.49 13.60 8.17
C SER A 4 36.75 12.29 8.95
N HIS A 5 37.90 12.21 9.61
CA HIS A 5 38.19 11.18 10.59
C HIS A 5 37.44 11.49 11.89
N VAL A 6 36.50 10.63 12.27
CA VAL A 6 35.99 10.57 13.64
C VAL A 6 37.10 9.93 14.51
N PRO A 7 37.50 10.54 15.65
CA PRO A 7 38.63 10.06 16.43
C PRO A 7 38.31 8.72 17.09
N LEU A 8 39.28 7.80 17.04
CA LEU A 8 39.25 6.42 17.55
C LEU A 8 38.78 6.31 19.03
N ILE A 9 38.85 7.41 19.78
CA ILE A 9 38.40 7.51 21.18
C ILE A 9 36.87 7.45 21.31
N ALA A 10 36.10 7.94 20.32
CA ALA A 10 34.65 7.90 20.34
C ALA A 10 34.08 6.48 20.13
N LEU A 11 34.78 5.65 19.33
CA LEU A 11 34.42 4.25 19.09
C LEU A 11 34.68 3.35 20.30
N LEU A 12 35.71 3.67 21.11
CA LEU A 12 36.02 2.95 22.35
C LEU A 12 35.01 3.25 23.46
N PHE A 13 34.49 4.47 23.56
CA PHE A 13 33.43 4.82 24.52
C PHE A 13 32.11 4.11 24.23
N ILE A 14 31.69 4.04 22.97
CA ILE A 14 30.46 3.33 22.57
C ILE A 14 30.57 1.83 22.88
N SER A 15 31.75 1.24 22.63
CA SER A 15 31.99 -0.17 22.89
C SER A 15 32.02 -0.49 24.40
N PHE A 16 32.51 0.42 25.24
CA PHE A 16 32.53 0.23 26.70
C PHE A 16 31.15 0.41 27.34
N VAL A 17 30.31 1.34 26.84
CA VAL A 17 28.91 1.50 27.30
C VAL A 17 28.09 0.28 26.91
N VAL A 18 28.27 -0.27 25.72
CA VAL A 18 27.57 -1.50 25.28
C VAL A 18 28.05 -2.72 26.07
N ALA A 19 29.35 -2.85 26.34
CA ALA A 19 29.90 -4.00 27.08
C ALA A 19 29.58 -3.97 28.59
N THR A 20 29.47 -2.79 29.20
CA THR A 20 29.08 -2.66 30.62
C THR A 20 27.57 -2.87 30.82
N HIS A 21 26.74 -2.53 29.83
CA HIS A 21 25.28 -2.76 29.88
C HIS A 21 24.86 -4.18 29.48
N ALA A 22 25.74 -4.96 28.83
CA ALA A 22 25.48 -6.38 28.56
C ALA A 22 25.64 -7.28 29.81
N ARG A 23 26.21 -6.76 30.91
CA ARG A 23 26.53 -7.53 32.12
C ARG A 23 25.55 -7.33 33.29
N SER A 24 24.67 -6.34 33.22
CA SER A 24 23.55 -6.15 34.17
C SER A 24 22.25 -6.51 33.47
N GLY A 25 21.66 -7.67 33.78
CA GLY A 25 20.41 -8.16 33.19
C GLY A 25 19.19 -7.29 33.51
N LEU A 26 19.13 -6.07 32.96
CA LEU A 26 18.22 -4.99 33.34
C LEU A 26 17.21 -4.63 32.23
N PHE A 27 16.86 -5.59 31.38
CA PHE A 27 15.63 -5.56 30.58
C PHE A 27 14.86 -6.84 30.80
N ASN A 28 14.11 -6.89 31.90
CA ASN A 28 13.14 -7.95 32.09
C ASN A 28 12.01 -7.72 31.07
N LEU A 29 11.99 -8.50 29.98
CA LEU A 29 10.96 -8.43 28.93
C LEU A 29 9.53 -8.51 29.50
N ALA A 30 9.35 -9.17 30.65
CA ALA A 30 8.07 -9.23 31.33
C ALA A 30 7.63 -7.86 31.88
N HIS A 31 8.55 -7.03 32.37
CA HIS A 31 8.26 -5.66 32.81
C HIS A 31 8.03 -4.71 31.62
N LEU A 32 8.74 -4.89 30.51
CA LEU A 32 8.51 -4.11 29.29
C LEU A 32 7.14 -4.44 28.68
N ALA A 33 6.77 -5.72 28.64
CA ALA A 33 5.47 -6.21 28.18
C ALA A 33 4.33 -5.77 29.12
N LYS A 34 4.59 -5.74 30.44
CA LYS A 34 3.61 -5.28 31.43
C LYS A 34 3.40 -3.76 31.35
N SER A 35 4.46 -2.97 31.27
CA SER A 35 4.36 -1.51 31.06
C SER A 35 3.70 -1.16 29.73
N THR A 36 3.98 -1.87 28.64
CA THR A 36 3.26 -1.66 27.37
C THR A 36 1.79 -2.04 27.49
N ARG A 37 1.45 -3.12 28.19
CA ARG A 37 0.06 -3.51 28.42
C ARG A 37 -0.69 -2.52 29.32
N ASP A 38 -0.03 -1.95 30.32
CA ASP A 38 -0.61 -0.97 31.25
C ASP A 38 -0.80 0.40 30.59
N ILE A 39 0.13 0.84 29.74
CA ILE A 39 -0.05 2.02 28.86
C ILE A 39 -1.19 1.78 27.88
N VAL A 40 -1.28 0.57 27.29
CA VAL A 40 -2.36 0.19 26.37
C VAL A 40 -3.72 0.19 27.07
N ILE A 41 -3.84 -0.37 28.27
CA ILE A 41 -5.10 -0.40 29.03
C ILE A 41 -5.48 1.01 29.53
N GLY A 42 -4.51 1.82 29.97
CA GLY A 42 -4.73 3.20 30.37
C GLY A 42 -5.23 4.05 29.20
N THR A 43 -4.60 3.94 28.03
CA THR A 43 -5.03 4.68 26.84
C THR A 43 -6.39 4.18 26.32
N ILE A 44 -6.68 2.86 26.35
CA ILE A 44 -7.97 2.29 25.93
C ILE A 44 -9.14 2.80 26.78
N LYS A 45 -8.97 2.97 28.10
CA LYS A 45 -10.02 3.49 28.98
C LYS A 45 -10.36 4.96 28.73
N ASP A 46 -9.42 5.73 28.18
CA ASP A 46 -9.65 7.13 27.79
C ASP A 46 -10.06 7.30 26.33
N LEU A 47 -9.79 6.31 25.46
CA LEU A 47 -10.15 6.27 24.04
C LEU A 47 -11.66 6.16 23.79
N ASP A 48 -12.43 5.49 24.66
CA ASP A 48 -13.90 5.40 24.53
C ASP A 48 -14.60 6.77 24.68
N ARG A 49 -13.93 7.76 25.27
CA ARG A 49 -14.46 9.13 25.44
C ARG A 49 -13.94 10.14 24.42
N TYR A 50 -12.98 9.78 23.58
CA TYR A 50 -12.32 10.74 22.69
C TYR A 50 -12.70 10.48 21.22
N ARG A 51 -13.48 11.41 20.64
CA ARG A 51 -13.71 11.46 19.19
C ARG A 51 -12.45 12.01 18.54
N PHE A 52 -11.54 11.13 18.14
CA PHE A 52 -10.35 11.53 17.38
C PHE A 52 -10.73 12.24 16.09
N THR A 53 -10.24 13.47 15.95
CA THR A 53 -10.26 14.16 14.65
C THR A 53 -9.09 13.66 13.80
N PRO A 54 -9.17 13.78 12.47
CA PRO A 54 -8.04 13.44 11.59
C PRO A 54 -6.71 14.10 11.99
N ASP A 55 -6.77 15.33 12.52
CA ASP A 55 -5.60 16.10 12.96
C ASP A 55 -4.94 15.52 14.22
N ASP A 56 -5.75 14.97 15.15
CA ASP A 56 -5.23 14.33 16.38
C ASP A 56 -4.38 13.10 16.06
N ILE A 57 -4.76 12.33 15.03
CA ILE A 57 -4.03 11.14 14.58
C ILE A 57 -2.68 11.55 13.96
N VAL A 58 -2.65 12.65 13.22
CA VAL A 58 -1.41 13.18 12.61
C VAL A 58 -0.45 13.68 13.69
N GLN A 59 -0.96 14.44 14.66
CA GLN A 59 -0.17 14.93 15.78
C GLN A 59 0.40 13.76 16.60
N LEU A 60 -0.42 12.73 16.84
CA LEU A 60 0.00 11.51 17.54
C LEU A 60 1.06 10.74 16.76
N SER A 61 0.92 10.60 15.44
CA SER A 61 1.93 9.94 14.60
C SER A 61 3.27 10.69 14.60
N LYS A 62 3.25 12.03 14.60
CA LYS A 62 4.46 12.86 14.64
C LYS A 62 5.15 12.78 16.00
N ASN A 63 4.38 12.76 17.08
CA ASN A 63 4.90 12.75 18.45
C ASN A 63 5.45 11.38 18.88
N LEU A 64 4.90 10.29 18.36
CA LEU A 64 5.36 8.92 18.69
C LEU A 64 6.70 8.54 18.04
N VAL A 65 7.13 9.26 16.99
CA VAL A 65 8.37 8.97 16.25
C VAL A 65 9.63 9.32 17.04
N MET A 66 9.57 10.26 17.98
CA MET A 66 10.74 10.64 18.80
C MET A 66 10.93 9.68 19.99
N GLY A 67 11.65 8.58 19.76
CA GLY A 67 12.23 7.75 20.84
C GLY A 67 11.63 6.36 21.05
N TYR A 68 10.64 5.94 20.25
CA TYR A 68 10.03 4.61 20.34
C TYR A 68 10.38 3.72 19.14
N PRO A 69 10.44 2.38 19.31
CA PRO A 69 10.62 1.45 18.20
C PRO A 69 9.51 1.59 17.15
N PHE A 70 9.87 1.61 15.86
CA PHE A 70 8.92 1.80 14.76
C PHE A 70 7.78 0.79 14.79
N GLU A 71 8.04 -0.45 15.22
CA GLU A 71 7.04 -1.52 15.33
C GLU A 71 5.96 -1.18 16.35
N ALA A 72 6.35 -0.58 17.49
CA ALA A 72 5.42 -0.18 18.54
C ALA A 72 4.55 1.00 18.06
N VAL A 73 5.17 1.98 17.40
CA VAL A 73 4.47 3.13 16.81
C VAL A 73 3.49 2.69 15.71
N SER A 74 3.95 1.85 14.78
CA SER A 74 3.13 1.29 13.70
C SER A 74 1.96 0.47 14.25
N SER A 75 2.17 -0.31 15.31
CA SER A 75 1.11 -1.09 15.94
C SER A 75 0.06 -0.22 16.62
N ALA A 76 0.47 0.85 17.29
CA ALA A 76 -0.45 1.81 17.92
C ALA A 76 -1.30 2.55 16.87
N ILE A 77 -0.65 3.06 15.81
CA ILE A 77 -1.34 3.70 14.69
C ILE A 77 -2.33 2.74 14.04
N ASN A 78 -1.91 1.50 13.74
CA ASN A 78 -2.79 0.50 13.15
C ASN A 78 -4.01 0.19 14.03
N MET A 79 -3.83 0.09 15.35
CA MET A 79 -4.95 -0.17 16.28
C MET A 79 -5.96 0.97 16.27
N ILE A 80 -5.49 2.22 16.29
CA ILE A 80 -6.34 3.42 16.24
C ILE A 80 -7.05 3.49 14.89
N CYS A 81 -6.33 3.34 13.78
CA CYS A 81 -6.89 3.33 12.43
C CYS A 81 -7.95 2.23 12.26
N SER A 82 -7.65 1.01 12.70
CA SER A 82 -8.57 -0.13 12.62
C SER A 82 -9.85 0.11 13.43
N SER A 83 -9.73 0.63 14.66
CA SER A 83 -10.89 0.96 15.51
C SER A 83 -11.75 2.05 14.87
N ALA A 84 -11.10 3.09 14.36
CA ALA A 84 -11.77 4.20 13.69
C ALA A 84 -12.52 3.74 12.43
N LEU A 85 -11.92 2.88 11.60
CA LEU A 85 -12.55 2.27 10.43
C LEU A 85 -13.73 1.36 10.81
N ALA A 86 -13.59 0.56 11.88
CA ALA A 86 -14.64 -0.34 12.35
C ALA A 86 -15.86 0.41 12.91
N SER A 87 -15.64 1.57 13.53
CA SER A 87 -16.72 2.40 14.12
C SER A 87 -17.72 2.93 13.10
N LYS A 88 -17.36 2.98 11.80
CA LYS A 88 -18.12 3.65 10.72
C LYS A 88 -18.43 5.13 10.98
N THR A 89 -17.81 5.73 12.01
CA THR A 89 -17.98 7.13 12.40
C THR A 89 -17.17 8.05 11.48
N ILE A 90 -16.05 7.56 10.96
CA ILE A 90 -15.29 8.24 9.91
C ILE A 90 -15.92 7.87 8.56
N ARG A 91 -16.30 8.88 7.79
CA ARG A 91 -16.64 8.72 6.36
C ARG A 91 -15.53 9.40 5.57
N SER A 92 -15.06 8.77 4.50
CA SER A 92 -14.14 9.42 3.58
C SER A 92 -14.82 10.69 3.05
N LEU A 93 -14.28 11.85 3.40
CA LEU A 93 -14.78 13.14 2.93
C LEU A 93 -14.40 13.40 1.46
N VAL A 94 -13.52 12.56 0.89
CA VAL A 94 -13.01 12.69 -0.48
C VAL A 94 -13.21 11.35 -1.21
N LYS A 95 -14.17 11.31 -2.13
CA LYS A 95 -14.30 10.18 -3.07
C LYS A 95 -13.16 10.26 -4.09
N PRO A 96 -12.51 9.14 -4.44
CA PRO A 96 -11.47 9.15 -5.46
C PRO A 96 -12.08 9.50 -6.82
N ASP A 97 -11.52 10.50 -7.50
CA ASP A 97 -11.91 10.86 -8.85
C ASP A 97 -11.28 9.89 -9.86
N LEU A 98 -12.06 8.88 -10.23
CA LEU A 98 -11.65 7.83 -11.16
C LEU A 98 -11.26 8.37 -12.55
N SER A 99 -11.68 9.59 -12.90
CA SER A 99 -11.34 10.21 -14.19
C SER A 99 -9.87 10.57 -14.32
N LYS A 100 -9.14 10.66 -13.21
CA LYS A 100 -7.72 11.03 -13.22
C LYS A 100 -6.79 9.97 -12.62
N ILE A 101 -7.31 8.76 -12.39
CA ILE A 101 -6.54 7.51 -12.25
C ILE A 101 -6.11 7.05 -13.65
N LYS A 102 -4.80 6.87 -13.86
CA LYS A 102 -4.25 6.42 -15.15
C LYS A 102 -4.28 4.91 -15.23
N PHE A 103 -4.73 4.39 -16.36
CA PHE A 103 -4.73 2.98 -16.73
C PHE A 103 -3.91 2.84 -18.01
N GLN A 104 -2.69 2.31 -17.90
CA GLN A 104 -1.68 2.48 -18.93
C GLN A 104 -1.15 1.14 -19.43
N LEU A 105 -1.36 0.85 -20.72
CA LEU A 105 -0.70 -0.27 -21.39
C LEU A 105 0.77 0.09 -21.64
N ARG A 106 1.68 -0.71 -21.11
CA ARG A 106 3.13 -0.52 -21.27
C ARG A 106 3.66 -1.51 -22.29
N THR A 107 4.16 -0.97 -23.40
CA THR A 107 4.86 -1.75 -24.41
C THR A 107 6.36 -1.45 -24.35
N THR A 108 7.16 -2.13 -25.16
CA THR A 108 8.61 -1.89 -25.25
C THR A 108 8.93 -0.45 -25.66
N CYS A 109 8.11 0.16 -26.52
CA CYS A 109 8.43 1.44 -27.15
C CYS A 109 7.44 2.57 -26.81
N LYS A 110 6.23 2.23 -26.36
CA LYS A 110 5.12 3.19 -26.17
C LYS A 110 4.34 2.93 -24.89
N LYS A 111 3.85 4.01 -24.30
CA LYS A 111 2.93 4.00 -23.15
C LYS A 111 1.57 4.50 -23.65
N TYR A 112 0.54 3.65 -23.63
CA TYR A 112 -0.82 4.06 -24.01
C TYR A 112 -1.63 4.32 -22.74
N SER A 113 -1.90 5.58 -22.45
CA SER A 113 -2.60 5.99 -21.23
C SER A 113 -4.09 6.21 -21.48
N TYR A 114 -4.91 5.58 -20.65
CA TYR A 114 -6.34 5.81 -20.55
C TYR A 114 -6.68 6.25 -19.12
N THR A 115 -7.88 6.76 -18.91
CA THR A 115 -8.40 6.97 -17.55
C THR A 115 -9.07 5.67 -17.08
N LEU A 116 -9.16 5.42 -15.78
CA LEU A 116 -9.81 4.20 -15.27
C LEU A 116 -11.27 4.09 -15.75
N MET A 117 -11.98 5.24 -15.85
CA MET A 117 -13.33 5.31 -16.43
C MET A 117 -13.40 4.89 -17.91
N ASN A 118 -12.29 5.02 -18.64
CA ASN A 118 -12.18 4.66 -20.04
C ASN A 118 -11.26 3.45 -20.27
N ALA A 119 -11.03 2.62 -19.25
CA ALA A 119 -10.12 1.47 -19.34
C ALA A 119 -10.52 0.50 -20.46
N TYR A 120 -11.81 0.40 -20.81
CA TYR A 120 -12.30 -0.43 -21.93
C TYR A 120 -11.66 -0.05 -23.29
N LYS A 121 -11.17 1.18 -23.45
CA LYS A 121 -10.48 1.62 -24.68
C LYS A 121 -9.15 0.89 -24.91
N ILE A 122 -8.56 0.28 -23.87
CA ILE A 122 -7.34 -0.53 -24.01
C ILE A 122 -7.53 -1.69 -24.99
N LEU A 123 -8.76 -2.25 -25.07
CA LEU A 123 -9.08 -3.37 -25.94
C LEU A 123 -9.00 -3.02 -27.43
N HIS A 124 -9.03 -1.72 -27.75
CA HIS A 124 -8.88 -1.18 -29.10
C HIS A 124 -7.47 -0.63 -29.34
N SER A 125 -6.55 -0.78 -28.38
CA SER A 125 -5.15 -0.40 -28.58
C SER A 125 -4.51 -1.33 -29.62
N PRO A 126 -3.73 -0.80 -30.58
CA PRO A 126 -3.08 -1.63 -31.61
C PRO A 126 -2.07 -2.63 -31.02
N GLU A 127 -1.58 -2.38 -29.82
CA GLU A 127 -0.58 -3.20 -29.13
C GLU A 127 -1.19 -4.13 -28.07
N PHE A 128 -2.51 -4.10 -27.90
CA PHE A 128 -3.20 -5.04 -27.00
C PHE A 128 -3.53 -6.34 -27.76
N ASP A 129 -3.00 -7.46 -27.27
CA ASP A 129 -3.26 -8.77 -27.85
C ASP A 129 -4.15 -9.61 -26.92
N PRO A 130 -5.41 -9.88 -27.27
CA PRO A 130 -6.32 -10.66 -26.43
C PRO A 130 -5.90 -12.12 -26.26
N LYS A 131 -4.96 -12.64 -27.07
CA LYS A 131 -4.40 -13.99 -26.92
C LYS A 131 -3.36 -14.07 -25.81
N LYS A 132 -2.74 -12.94 -25.45
CA LYS A 132 -1.75 -12.85 -24.37
C LYS A 132 -2.41 -12.79 -23.00
N LYS A 133 -1.64 -13.13 -21.97
CA LYS A 133 -2.05 -12.92 -20.58
C LYS A 133 -2.15 -11.43 -20.27
N VAL A 134 -2.90 -11.06 -19.24
CA VAL A 134 -2.96 -9.67 -18.78
C VAL A 134 -2.45 -9.61 -17.35
N VAL A 135 -1.41 -8.81 -17.14
CA VAL A 135 -0.86 -8.52 -15.81
C VAL A 135 -1.18 -7.07 -15.48
N ILE A 136 -1.92 -6.84 -14.40
CA ILE A 136 -2.31 -5.51 -13.94
C ILE A 136 -1.56 -5.21 -12.64
N LEU A 137 -0.64 -4.24 -12.69
CA LEU A 137 0.05 -3.68 -11.54
C LEU A 137 -0.67 -2.44 -11.03
N VAL A 138 -1.07 -2.43 -9.76
CA VAL A 138 -1.62 -1.26 -9.06
C VAL A 138 -0.56 -0.68 -8.12
N THR A 139 -0.27 0.62 -8.26
CA THR A 139 0.75 1.30 -7.46
C THR A 139 0.32 1.54 -6.01
N GLY A 140 1.25 2.00 -5.17
CA GLY A 140 1.01 2.39 -3.78
C GLY A 140 0.80 3.89 -3.61
N TRP A 141 0.76 4.35 -2.36
CA TRP A 141 0.75 5.77 -2.02
C TRP A 141 1.97 6.48 -2.63
N THR A 142 1.77 7.71 -3.12
CA THR A 142 2.78 8.62 -3.72
C THR A 142 3.55 8.09 -4.94
N THR A 143 3.27 6.85 -5.36
CA THR A 143 3.92 6.22 -6.52
C THR A 143 3.08 6.46 -7.76
N THR A 144 3.56 7.32 -8.66
CA THR A 144 2.92 7.57 -9.95
C THR A 144 3.47 6.65 -11.03
N VAL A 145 2.71 6.45 -12.09
CA VAL A 145 3.18 5.60 -13.20
C VAL A 145 4.22 6.31 -14.05
N ASP A 146 4.17 7.64 -14.17
CA ASP A 146 4.99 8.34 -15.16
C ASP A 146 6.44 8.58 -14.72
N ASP A 147 6.75 8.60 -13.40
CA ASP A 147 8.08 8.89 -12.85
C ASP A 147 8.63 7.75 -11.96
N THR A 148 8.59 6.50 -12.43
CA THR A 148 9.11 5.36 -11.63
C THR A 148 9.90 4.34 -12.45
N ASP A 149 11.22 4.35 -12.23
CA ASP A 149 12.17 3.36 -12.79
C ASP A 149 11.74 1.91 -12.51
N THR A 150 11.13 1.67 -11.35
CA THR A 150 10.64 0.34 -10.95
C THR A 150 9.53 -0.18 -11.86
N ILE A 151 8.57 0.68 -12.24
CA ILE A 151 7.46 0.27 -13.12
C ILE A 151 7.98 0.05 -14.54
N ASP A 152 8.92 0.88 -15.00
CA ASP A 152 9.57 0.70 -16.30
C ASP A 152 10.43 -0.58 -16.34
N ALA A 153 11.14 -0.91 -15.26
CA ALA A 153 11.88 -2.17 -15.13
C ALA A 153 10.95 -3.39 -15.18
N LEU A 154 9.83 -3.36 -14.44
CA LEU A 154 8.83 -4.43 -14.45
C LEU A 154 8.18 -4.58 -15.84
N ALA A 155 7.76 -3.46 -16.44
CA ALA A 155 7.18 -3.45 -17.77
C ALA A 155 8.17 -4.04 -18.79
N LYS A 156 9.45 -3.63 -18.75
CA LYS A 156 10.50 -4.17 -19.61
C LYS A 156 10.65 -5.68 -19.43
N ALA A 157 10.72 -6.16 -18.18
CA ALA A 157 10.87 -7.59 -17.90
C ALA A 157 9.69 -8.42 -18.46
N TYR A 158 8.46 -7.95 -18.29
CA TYR A 158 7.28 -8.61 -18.84
C TYR A 158 7.23 -8.54 -20.37
N ASN A 159 7.58 -7.40 -20.96
CA ASN A 159 7.63 -7.22 -22.41
C ASN A 159 8.72 -8.11 -23.05
N CYS A 160 9.88 -8.29 -22.41
CA CYS A 160 10.93 -9.21 -22.86
C CYS A 160 10.45 -10.68 -22.91
N ARG A 161 9.52 -11.07 -22.03
CA ARG A 161 8.90 -12.40 -22.08
C ARG A 161 7.90 -12.55 -23.23
N GLY A 162 7.28 -11.45 -23.66
CA GLY A 162 6.45 -11.36 -24.87
C GLY A 162 5.05 -11.97 -24.78
N ASP A 163 4.71 -12.67 -23.71
CA ASP A 163 3.45 -13.43 -23.54
C ASP A 163 2.33 -12.67 -22.77
N VAL A 164 2.56 -11.39 -22.46
CA VAL A 164 1.68 -10.58 -21.61
C VAL A 164 1.43 -9.18 -22.17
N ASN A 165 0.20 -8.72 -21.98
CA ASN A 165 -0.14 -7.30 -21.92
C ASN A 165 0.13 -6.82 -20.48
N PHE A 166 1.14 -5.97 -20.29
CA PHE A 166 1.43 -5.37 -18.99
C PHE A 166 0.71 -4.03 -18.84
N VAL A 167 -0.06 -3.90 -17.78
CA VAL A 167 -0.85 -2.70 -17.49
C VAL A 167 -0.47 -2.15 -16.13
N ALA A 168 -0.15 -0.86 -16.07
CA ALA A 168 0.09 -0.14 -14.83
C ALA A 168 -1.10 0.78 -14.50
N VAL A 169 -1.53 0.76 -13.24
CA VAL A 169 -2.65 1.58 -12.74
C VAL A 169 -2.12 2.54 -11.68
N ASP A 170 -2.23 3.84 -11.97
CA ASP A 170 -1.74 4.91 -11.12
C ASP A 170 -2.78 5.33 -10.08
N VAL A 171 -2.51 5.06 -8.81
CA VAL A 171 -3.33 5.54 -7.70
C VAL A 171 -2.60 6.58 -6.83
N GLY A 172 -1.36 6.92 -7.14
CA GLY A 172 -0.46 7.68 -6.25
C GLY A 172 -1.00 9.04 -5.83
N ASN A 173 -1.63 9.78 -6.75
CA ASN A 173 -2.15 11.13 -6.53
C ASN A 173 -3.52 11.20 -5.81
N TYR A 174 -4.18 10.06 -5.56
CA TYR A 174 -5.50 10.00 -4.88
C TYR A 174 -5.41 9.50 -3.45
N VAL A 175 -4.22 9.07 -3.07
CA VAL A 175 -3.90 8.53 -1.76
C VAL A 175 -3.27 9.63 -0.89
N ASP A 176 -3.08 10.84 -1.45
CA ASP A 176 -2.50 12.01 -0.77
C ASP A 176 -3.44 12.69 0.25
N THR A 177 -4.57 12.06 0.55
CA THR A 177 -5.43 12.38 1.69
C THR A 177 -5.00 11.59 2.94
N PHE A 178 -5.39 12.02 4.15
CA PHE A 178 -5.18 11.28 5.41
C PHE A 178 -5.19 9.76 5.22
N TYR A 179 -4.25 9.05 5.85
CA TYR A 179 -4.04 7.60 5.69
C TYR A 179 -5.34 6.76 5.84
N THR A 180 -6.24 7.17 6.74
CA THR A 180 -7.56 6.53 6.90
C THR A 180 -8.48 6.72 5.69
N TRP A 181 -8.41 7.86 5.00
CA TRP A 181 -9.15 8.12 3.76
C TRP A 181 -8.54 7.39 2.58
N ALA A 182 -7.20 7.33 2.52
CA ALA A 182 -6.47 6.46 1.60
C ALA A 182 -6.90 4.99 1.72
N ALA A 183 -6.99 4.46 2.95
CA ALA A 183 -7.49 3.11 3.21
C ALA A 183 -8.95 2.94 2.76
N MET A 184 -9.82 3.92 3.02
CA MET A 184 -11.22 3.89 2.57
C MET A 184 -11.36 3.94 1.03
N ASN A 185 -10.48 4.68 0.35
CA ASN A 185 -10.50 4.82 -1.10
C ASN A 185 -10.11 3.53 -1.82
N THR A 186 -9.42 2.60 -1.14
CA THR A 186 -9.13 1.26 -1.71
C THR A 186 -10.38 0.48 -2.07
N ILE A 187 -11.50 0.70 -1.35
CA ILE A 187 -12.76 0.02 -1.60
C ILE A 187 -13.36 0.46 -2.94
N GLU A 188 -13.46 1.77 -3.17
CA GLU A 188 -14.07 2.31 -4.40
C GLU A 188 -13.22 2.05 -5.64
N ILE A 189 -11.89 2.19 -5.53
CA ILE A 189 -10.97 1.84 -6.63
C ILE A 189 -11.02 0.33 -6.89
N GLY A 190 -11.03 -0.50 -5.85
CA GLY A 190 -11.11 -1.95 -5.97
C GLY A 190 -12.43 -2.43 -6.61
N LYS A 191 -13.57 -1.80 -6.28
CA LYS A 191 -14.86 -2.04 -6.97
C LYS A 191 -14.77 -1.74 -8.46
N SER A 192 -14.21 -0.58 -8.80
CA SER A 192 -14.06 -0.14 -10.19
C SER A 192 -13.13 -1.07 -10.97
N LEU A 193 -12.03 -1.50 -10.35
CA LEU A 193 -11.13 -2.50 -10.92
C LEU A 193 -11.82 -3.87 -11.09
N ALA A 194 -12.67 -4.30 -10.15
CA ALA A 194 -13.45 -5.53 -10.29
C ALA A 194 -14.40 -5.50 -11.50
N GLU A 195 -15.04 -4.36 -11.75
CA GLU A 195 -15.87 -4.17 -12.96
C GLU A 195 -15.01 -4.23 -14.23
N GLY A 196 -13.85 -3.56 -14.23
CA GLY A 196 -12.90 -3.64 -15.34
C GLY A 196 -12.42 -5.06 -15.63
N ILE A 197 -12.13 -5.85 -14.60
CA ILE A 197 -11.77 -7.27 -14.74
C ILE A 197 -12.95 -8.06 -15.32
N TYR A 198 -14.18 -7.82 -14.87
CA TYR A 198 -15.37 -8.46 -15.42
C TYR A 198 -15.55 -8.20 -16.93
N LEU A 199 -15.38 -6.95 -17.35
CA LEU A 199 -15.40 -6.59 -18.77
C LEU A 199 -14.25 -7.23 -19.55
N LEU A 200 -13.04 -7.22 -18.97
CA LEU A 200 -11.86 -7.87 -19.56
C LEU A 200 -12.08 -9.38 -19.73
N THR A 201 -12.83 -10.04 -18.84
CA THR A 201 -13.15 -11.46 -18.99
C THR A 201 -14.08 -11.81 -20.14
N GLN A 202 -14.68 -10.81 -20.80
CA GLN A 202 -15.46 -11.03 -22.03
C GLN A 202 -14.56 -11.25 -23.26
N VAL A 203 -13.28 -10.85 -23.18
CA VAL A 203 -12.32 -10.91 -24.28
C VAL A 203 -11.07 -11.73 -23.97
N VAL A 204 -10.65 -11.79 -22.70
CA VAL A 204 -9.51 -12.55 -22.23
C VAL A 204 -9.98 -13.62 -21.23
N PRO A 205 -9.56 -14.89 -21.35
CA PRO A 205 -9.93 -15.91 -20.37
C PRO A 205 -9.52 -15.52 -18.94
N LEU A 206 -10.42 -15.69 -17.97
CA LEU A 206 -10.15 -15.35 -16.55
C LEU A 206 -8.83 -15.96 -16.03
N LYS A 207 -8.51 -17.20 -16.42
CA LYS A 207 -7.27 -17.90 -16.05
C LYS A 207 -5.98 -17.17 -16.47
N ASN A 208 -6.07 -16.23 -17.42
CA ASN A 208 -4.97 -15.46 -17.97
C ASN A 208 -4.81 -14.08 -17.31
N ILE A 209 -5.59 -13.76 -16.26
CA ILE A 209 -5.52 -12.49 -15.55
C ILE A 209 -4.73 -12.66 -14.25
N HIS A 210 -3.75 -11.78 -14.04
CA HIS A 210 -2.96 -11.70 -12.81
C HIS A 210 -2.95 -10.25 -12.29
N LEU A 211 -3.35 -10.07 -11.03
CA LEU A 211 -3.27 -8.78 -10.35
C LEU A 211 -2.04 -8.72 -9.45
N ILE A 212 -1.35 -7.59 -9.48
CA ILE A 212 -0.23 -7.27 -8.61
C ILE A 212 -0.54 -5.93 -7.94
N GLY A 213 -0.36 -5.84 -6.63
CA GLY A 213 -0.53 -4.60 -5.89
C GLY A 213 0.65 -4.36 -4.96
N HIS A 214 1.23 -3.16 -5.01
CA HIS A 214 2.31 -2.75 -4.12
C HIS A 214 1.79 -1.86 -2.99
N SER A 215 2.21 -2.08 -1.74
CA SER A 215 1.81 -1.26 -0.60
C SER A 215 0.29 -1.15 -0.50
N LEU A 216 -0.29 0.06 -0.60
CA LEU A 216 -1.74 0.26 -0.63
C LEU A 216 -2.42 -0.44 -1.82
N GLY A 217 -1.75 -0.54 -2.96
CA GLY A 217 -2.24 -1.25 -4.14
C GLY A 217 -2.55 -2.72 -3.87
N ALA A 218 -1.87 -3.36 -2.90
CA ALA A 218 -2.15 -4.73 -2.48
C ALA A 218 -3.57 -4.88 -1.93
N HIS A 219 -4.03 -3.90 -1.14
CA HIS A 219 -5.40 -3.86 -0.61
C HIS A 219 -6.42 -3.57 -1.71
N ILE A 220 -6.06 -2.75 -2.71
CA ILE A 220 -6.92 -2.47 -3.87
C ILE A 220 -7.16 -3.74 -4.69
N VAL A 221 -6.10 -4.50 -5.02
CA VAL A 221 -6.26 -5.75 -5.79
C VAL A 221 -6.96 -6.83 -4.97
N GLY A 222 -6.73 -6.89 -3.66
CA GLY A 222 -7.47 -7.78 -2.75
C GLY A 222 -8.97 -7.45 -2.70
N THR A 223 -9.30 -6.16 -2.64
CA THR A 223 -10.68 -5.67 -2.74
C THR A 223 -11.28 -6.05 -4.10
N ALA A 224 -10.56 -5.82 -5.20
CA ALA A 224 -11.03 -6.15 -6.53
C ALA A 224 -11.36 -7.65 -6.66
N GLY A 225 -10.49 -8.53 -6.16
CA GLY A 225 -10.76 -9.97 -6.12
C GLY A 225 -12.01 -10.33 -5.32
N ARG A 226 -12.21 -9.71 -4.15
CA ARG A 226 -13.41 -9.92 -3.31
C ARG A 226 -14.69 -9.50 -4.01
N TYR A 227 -14.71 -8.33 -4.63
CA TYR A 227 -15.88 -7.80 -5.34
C TYR A 227 -16.16 -8.58 -6.64
N TYR A 228 -15.11 -8.98 -7.37
CA TYR A 228 -15.24 -9.84 -8.54
C TYR A 228 -15.90 -11.18 -8.17
N LYS A 229 -15.46 -11.83 -7.08
CA LYS A 229 -16.08 -13.06 -6.58
C LYS A 229 -17.54 -12.87 -6.20
N ARG A 230 -17.86 -11.78 -5.50
CA ARG A 230 -19.26 -11.46 -5.14
C ARG A 230 -20.16 -11.28 -6.37
N LYS A 231 -19.64 -10.66 -7.43
CA LYS A 231 -20.40 -10.40 -8.66
C LYS A 231 -20.59 -11.64 -9.52
N THR A 232 -19.56 -12.48 -9.63
CA THR A 232 -19.50 -13.55 -10.64
C THR A 232 -19.53 -14.97 -10.08
N GLY A 233 -19.34 -15.13 -8.76
CA GLY A 233 -19.10 -16.41 -8.11
C GLY A 233 -17.69 -16.99 -8.32
N LYS A 234 -16.85 -16.37 -9.16
CA LYS A 234 -15.53 -16.90 -9.55
C LYS A 234 -14.39 -16.16 -8.85
N LEU A 235 -13.29 -16.86 -8.60
CA LEU A 235 -12.07 -16.25 -8.05
C LEU A 235 -11.15 -15.78 -9.18
N VAL A 236 -10.54 -14.60 -9.00
CA VAL A 236 -9.38 -14.21 -9.80
C VAL A 236 -8.25 -15.20 -9.47
N PRO A 237 -7.65 -15.85 -10.47
CA PRO A 237 -6.77 -17.01 -10.25
C PRO A 237 -5.47 -16.65 -9.53
N ARG A 238 -4.99 -15.40 -9.69
CA ARG A 238 -3.74 -14.96 -9.08
C ARG A 238 -3.80 -13.49 -8.67
N ILE A 239 -3.48 -13.25 -7.41
CA ILE A 239 -3.24 -11.92 -6.84
C ILE A 239 -1.88 -11.98 -6.11
N THR A 240 -1.04 -10.98 -6.31
CA THR A 240 0.26 -10.85 -5.63
C THR A 240 0.30 -9.50 -4.89
N GLY A 241 0.47 -9.55 -3.57
CA GLY A 241 0.76 -8.37 -2.76
C GLY A 241 2.26 -8.21 -2.60
N LEU A 242 2.80 -7.06 -3.00
CA LEU A 242 4.19 -6.67 -2.79
C LEU A 242 4.23 -5.71 -1.60
N ASP A 243 4.70 -6.22 -0.47
CA ASP A 243 4.76 -5.49 0.80
C ASP A 243 3.44 -4.76 1.18
N PRO A 244 2.33 -5.50 1.42
CA PRO A 244 1.03 -4.90 1.72
C PRO A 244 1.08 -3.95 2.92
N ALA A 245 0.49 -2.76 2.80
CA ALA A 245 0.52 -1.75 3.86
C ALA A 245 -0.12 -2.26 5.17
N LYS A 246 0.56 -2.06 6.30
CA LYS A 246 0.12 -2.54 7.62
C LYS A 246 -0.86 -1.63 8.38
N PRO A 247 -0.74 -0.29 8.39
CA PRO A 247 -1.72 0.53 9.10
C PRO A 247 -3.09 0.58 8.40
#